data_AF-A0A972C3X2-F1
#
_entry.id   AF-A0A972C3X2-F1
#
_cell.length_a   1.000
_cell.length_b   1.000
_cell.length_c   1.000
_cell.angle_alpha   90.00
_cell.angle_beta   90.00
_cell.angle_gamma   90.00
#
_symmetry.space_group_name_H-M   'P 1'
#
loop_
_entity.id
_entity.type
_entity.pdbx_description
1 polymer ?
#
loop_
_entity_poly.entity_id
_entity_poly.type
_entity_poly.pdbx_seq_one_letter_code
_entity_poly.pdbx_strand_id
1 'polypeptide(L)'
;PPYNYAFLKAMERRGQLPDIHTNNLFVERVIRPEAFDHRVAGRMMTMLLKLNLIKKARILGRLSGLFAIPRTYSTTAFWTLPRIERRVVDSEQKQADYLIRYMVLTAASGGLQRAYWGPLVSQREGLVDDATGQPAKHELVGQYTENNGCWRDYVQRPAFAALALFNRLIPGTRYLGELPTGERLQVHRFANDERQVHVVWTTHSQAAALEDLYSAEDLQQAEVLDHTGQSFDGAPGWATEVPLFLCWPPERNIPIDTSTRVIPGLAVHANRPGGQHYYYHDENWRGMVFAANREQADRLVEVLHPDRVVAPAGDNILRRARNVIWSVDDPNCAGRKLTVKKPNRLKWNKKIVDHFKPTKAVRSWSGANQLRRMGIDSAAPVAWFERHTRKDTLDNWYVCEHAGDIPSVRHFFEHYARGETEYQGIARDDFFQPLSEFLLRMHSKGVFFRDLAGGNILVYIGENKSLDFTLIDTARARFYDKPTSIGKRLSDLKRTCYKLDWAGREAFMEMYLQALGRSFSWPYRVPFHYFDWKAKTKRFLKGKHKRKRVKVN
;
A
#
# COMPACT_ATOMS: atom_id res chain seq x y z
N PRO A 1 4.53 32.59 -1.53
CA PRO A 1 3.23 32.56 -0.80
C PRO A 1 2.86 33.98 -0.35
N PRO A 2 1.57 34.37 -0.30
CA PRO A 2 1.16 35.74 0.03
C PRO A 2 1.71 36.25 1.36
N TYR A 3 1.70 35.40 2.40
CA TYR A 3 2.24 35.74 3.72
C TYR A 3 3.74 36.00 3.69
N ASN A 4 4.55 35.11 3.09
CA ASN A 4 5.99 35.32 2.97
C ASN A 4 6.31 36.62 2.22
N TYR A 5 5.58 36.93 1.14
CA TYR A 5 5.78 38.18 0.40
C TYR A 5 5.50 39.40 1.28
N ALA A 6 4.39 39.38 2.03
CA ALA A 6 4.03 40.49 2.93
C ALA A 6 5.09 40.71 4.02
N PHE A 7 5.59 39.64 4.65
CA PHE A 7 6.65 39.73 5.66
C PHE A 7 7.96 40.27 5.07
N LEU A 8 8.41 39.72 3.94
CA LEU A 8 9.64 40.19 3.29
C LEU A 8 9.52 41.64 2.82
N LYS A 9 8.35 42.06 2.32
CA LYS A 9 8.11 43.46 1.94
C LYS A 9 8.13 44.40 3.15
N ALA A 10 7.61 43.96 4.29
CA ALA A 10 7.67 44.72 5.53
C ALA A 10 9.12 44.84 6.06
N MET A 11 9.91 43.76 5.96
CA MET A 11 11.33 43.74 6.32
C MET A 11 12.17 44.64 5.40
N GLU A 12 11.94 44.58 4.08
CA GLU A 12 12.59 45.45 3.08
C GLU A 12 12.37 46.93 3.39
N ARG A 13 11.13 47.33 3.68
CA ARG A 13 10.79 48.72 4.06
C ARG A 13 11.52 49.21 5.31
N ARG A 14 12.01 48.30 6.15
CA ARG A 14 12.75 48.59 7.38
C ARG A 14 14.25 48.43 7.23
N GLY A 15 14.75 48.04 6.05
CA GLY A 15 16.16 47.68 5.86
C GLY A 15 16.57 46.43 6.65
N GLN A 16 15.63 45.52 6.92
CA GLN A 16 15.79 44.34 7.78
C GLN A 16 15.60 43.02 7.00
N LEU A 17 15.94 43.00 5.71
CA LEU A 17 15.90 41.75 4.94
C LEU A 17 16.90 40.75 5.52
N PRO A 18 16.53 39.46 5.61
CA PRO A 18 17.42 38.46 6.18
C PRO A 18 18.49 38.04 5.16
N ASP A 19 19.66 37.60 5.66
CA ASP A 19 20.67 36.93 4.83
C ASP A 19 20.18 35.58 4.28
N ILE A 20 19.24 34.97 5.01
CA ILE A 20 18.70 33.64 4.72
C ILE A 20 17.17 33.67 4.88
N HIS A 21 16.44 33.42 3.80
CA HIS A 21 15.00 33.18 3.87
C HIS A 21 14.75 31.71 4.23
N THR A 22 14.28 31.47 5.46
CA THR A 22 13.94 30.14 5.94
C THR A 22 12.44 29.89 5.85
N ASN A 23 12.07 28.66 5.48
CA ASN A 23 10.67 28.23 5.53
C ASN A 23 10.58 26.73 5.79
N ASN A 24 9.79 26.32 6.77
CA ASN A 24 9.54 24.90 7.00
C ASN A 24 8.57 24.37 5.95
N LEU A 25 9.09 23.66 4.93
CA LEU A 25 8.29 23.05 3.86
C LEU A 25 7.59 21.78 4.34
N PHE A 26 6.64 21.94 5.27
CA PHE A 26 5.83 20.84 5.75
C PHE A 26 4.97 20.26 4.63
N VAL A 27 5.31 19.04 4.25
CA VAL A 27 4.50 18.20 3.36
C VAL A 27 3.98 16.95 4.07
N GLU A 28 4.28 16.77 5.35
CA GLU A 28 3.72 15.69 6.19
C GLU A 28 2.18 15.64 6.22
N ARG A 29 1.56 16.81 5.98
CA ARG A 29 0.11 16.99 5.98
C ARG A 29 -0.52 16.51 4.68
N VAL A 30 0.30 16.33 3.64
CA VAL A 30 -0.02 15.50 2.49
C VAL A 30 0.57 14.11 2.71
N ILE A 31 -0.16 13.09 2.28
CA ILE A 31 0.10 11.69 2.68
C ILE A 31 1.48 11.21 2.22
N ARG A 32 1.99 11.82 1.14
CA ARG A 32 3.22 11.46 0.43
C ARG A 32 3.92 12.72 -0.11
N PRO A 33 5.25 12.69 -0.30
CA PRO A 33 6.03 13.83 -0.80
C PRO A 33 5.55 14.43 -2.13
N GLU A 34 5.10 13.58 -3.06
CA GLU A 34 4.71 13.98 -4.43
C GLU A 34 3.29 14.58 -4.48
N ALA A 35 2.48 14.36 -3.44
CA ALA A 35 1.06 14.68 -3.46
C ALA A 35 0.81 16.20 -3.50
N PHE A 36 -0.21 16.60 -4.26
CA PHE A 36 -0.64 18.00 -4.26
C PHE A 36 -1.18 18.43 -2.90
N ASP A 37 -0.77 19.62 -2.46
CA ASP A 37 -1.19 20.17 -1.19
C ASP A 37 -2.55 20.86 -1.29
N HIS A 38 -3.54 20.16 -0.73
CA HIS A 38 -4.91 20.63 -0.69
C HIS A 38 -5.25 21.58 0.45
N ARG A 39 -4.32 21.87 1.35
CA ARG A 39 -4.53 22.80 2.45
C ARG A 39 -4.14 24.23 2.12
N VAL A 40 -3.38 24.47 1.05
CA VAL A 40 -2.98 25.84 0.68
C VAL A 40 -4.18 26.68 0.23
N ALA A 41 -5.11 26.09 -0.54
CA ALA A 41 -6.27 26.82 -1.09
C ALA A 41 -7.54 25.95 -1.19
N GLY A 42 -7.60 24.81 -0.48
CA GLY A 42 -8.69 23.85 -0.57
C GLY A 42 -8.60 22.92 -1.79
N ARG A 43 -9.45 21.88 -1.81
CA ARG A 43 -9.38 20.76 -2.79
C ARG A 43 -9.61 21.18 -4.24
N MET A 44 -10.52 22.14 -4.46
CA MET A 44 -10.84 22.63 -5.81
C MET A 44 -9.62 23.35 -6.41
N MET A 45 -9.04 24.29 -5.66
CA MET A 45 -7.84 25.01 -6.08
C MET A 45 -6.59 24.12 -6.12
N THR A 46 -6.57 23.00 -5.39
CA THR A 46 -5.49 22.01 -5.49
C THR A 46 -5.33 21.48 -6.90
N MET A 47 -6.46 21.16 -7.54
CA MET A 47 -6.47 20.59 -8.90
C MET A 47 -6.09 21.64 -9.95
N LEU A 48 -6.42 22.90 -9.70
CA LEU A 48 -6.07 24.03 -10.56
C LEU A 48 -4.59 24.43 -10.41
N LEU A 49 -4.13 24.64 -9.18
CA LEU A 49 -2.79 25.14 -8.90
C LEU A 49 -1.72 24.03 -8.95
N LYS A 50 -2.10 22.75 -8.79
CA LYS A 50 -1.21 21.58 -8.76
C LYS A 50 0.04 21.81 -7.90
N LEU A 51 -0.15 22.36 -6.70
CA LEU A 51 0.95 22.71 -5.79
C LEU A 51 1.54 21.45 -5.15
N ASN A 52 2.54 20.85 -5.79
CA ASN A 52 3.40 19.82 -5.20
C ASN A 52 4.64 20.44 -4.51
N LEU A 53 5.47 19.59 -3.89
CA LEU A 53 6.68 20.01 -3.20
C LEU A 53 7.65 20.79 -4.10
N ILE A 54 7.93 20.29 -5.31
CA ILE A 54 8.78 20.96 -6.31
C ILE A 54 8.30 22.39 -6.57
N LYS A 55 7.00 22.55 -6.86
CA LYS A 55 6.42 23.87 -7.19
C LYS A 55 6.48 24.81 -5.99
N LYS A 56 6.22 24.32 -4.77
CA LYS A 56 6.34 25.13 -3.54
C LYS A 56 7.77 25.64 -3.32
N ALA A 57 8.76 24.74 -3.42
CA ALA A 57 10.16 25.10 -3.26
C ALA A 57 10.61 26.12 -4.33
N ARG A 58 10.20 25.95 -5.60
CA ARG A 58 10.45 26.94 -6.66
C ARG A 58 9.80 28.29 -6.39
N ILE A 59 8.57 28.32 -5.87
CA ILE A 59 7.89 29.57 -5.51
C ILE A 59 8.66 30.29 -4.39
N LEU A 60 9.19 29.55 -3.40
CA LEU A 60 10.00 30.13 -2.34
C LEU A 60 11.33 30.69 -2.87
N GLY A 61 12.06 29.93 -3.69
CA GLY A 61 13.32 30.39 -4.29
C GLY A 61 13.13 31.63 -5.17
N ARG A 62 12.09 31.66 -6.01
CA ARG A 62 11.74 32.85 -6.80
C ARG A 62 11.41 34.05 -5.92
N LEU A 63 10.69 33.82 -4.82
CA LEU A 63 10.36 34.88 -3.88
C LEU A 63 11.62 35.46 -3.23
N SER A 64 12.58 34.63 -2.81
CA SER A 64 13.87 35.11 -2.29
C SER A 64 14.62 35.95 -3.32
N GLY A 65 14.66 35.48 -4.58
CA GLY A 65 15.28 36.22 -5.68
C GLY A 65 14.66 37.60 -5.92
N LEU A 66 13.32 37.74 -5.79
CA LEU A 66 12.64 39.04 -5.91
C LEU A 66 13.10 40.06 -4.85
N PHE A 67 13.54 39.60 -3.68
CA PHE A 67 14.05 40.44 -2.60
C PHE A 67 15.59 40.43 -2.52
N ALA A 68 16.28 39.92 -3.54
CA ALA A 68 17.74 39.78 -3.58
C ALA A 68 18.34 39.02 -2.38
N ILE A 69 17.56 38.12 -1.76
CA ILE A 69 18.04 37.30 -0.64
C ILE A 69 18.85 36.13 -1.20
N PRO A 70 20.14 35.99 -0.85
CA PRO A 70 21.06 35.07 -1.53
C PRO A 70 20.78 33.60 -1.21
N ARG A 71 20.15 33.30 -0.06
CA ARG A 71 20.01 31.92 0.45
C ARG A 71 18.56 31.63 0.81
N THR A 72 18.09 30.45 0.38
CA THR A 72 16.75 29.94 0.73
C THR A 72 16.86 28.54 1.30
N TYR A 73 16.43 28.36 2.55
CA TYR A 73 16.53 27.07 3.25
C TYR A 73 15.16 26.52 3.65
N SER A 74 15.03 25.20 3.58
CA SER A 74 14.00 24.47 4.32
C SER A 74 14.56 23.94 5.62
N THR A 75 14.21 24.56 6.75
CA THR A 75 14.84 24.29 8.06
C THR A 75 14.30 23.07 8.80
N THR A 76 13.13 22.55 8.44
CA THR A 76 12.65 21.27 8.96
C THR A 76 11.61 20.63 8.03
N ALA A 77 11.61 19.30 8.01
CA ALA A 77 10.57 18.46 7.43
C ALA A 77 10.68 17.06 8.03
N PHE A 78 9.55 16.39 8.26
CA PHE A 78 9.52 15.00 8.69
C PHE A 78 8.13 14.41 8.52
N TRP A 79 8.02 13.08 8.50
CA TRP A 79 6.75 12.40 8.74
C TRP A 79 6.84 11.68 10.07
N THR A 80 5.90 11.96 10.97
CA THR A 80 5.86 11.29 12.27
C THR A 80 5.41 9.83 12.13
N LEU A 81 6.04 8.92 12.87
CA LEU A 81 5.69 7.49 12.89
C LEU A 81 4.20 7.28 13.22
N PRO A 82 3.61 7.93 14.25
CA PRO A 82 2.19 7.76 14.54
C PRO A 82 1.25 8.20 13.42
N ARG A 83 1.70 9.06 12.50
CA ARG A 83 0.90 9.46 11.35
C ARG A 83 0.98 8.43 10.22
N ILE A 84 2.15 7.81 10.04
CA ILE A 84 2.37 6.73 9.08
C ILE A 84 1.61 5.47 9.52
N GLU A 85 1.67 5.11 10.80
CA GLU A 85 1.05 3.90 11.42
C GLU A 85 -0.46 3.85 11.30
N ARG A 86 -1.11 5.02 11.28
CA ARG A 86 -2.54 5.14 10.97
C ARG A 86 -2.89 4.51 9.62
N ARG A 87 -1.92 4.30 8.74
CA ARG A 87 -2.11 3.77 7.39
C ARG A 87 -1.38 2.47 7.14
N VAL A 88 -0.10 2.39 7.47
CA VAL A 88 0.74 1.24 7.13
C VAL A 88 1.51 0.72 8.34
N VAL A 89 1.91 -0.55 8.32
CA VAL A 89 2.56 -1.20 9.46
C VAL A 89 4.07 -0.95 9.53
N ASP A 90 4.76 -0.84 8.40
CA ASP A 90 6.23 -0.68 8.35
C ASP A 90 6.61 0.81 8.43
N SER A 91 6.29 1.45 9.55
CA SER A 91 6.28 2.91 9.68
C SER A 91 7.68 3.53 9.53
N GLU A 92 8.70 2.93 10.14
CA GLU A 92 10.08 3.42 10.07
C GLU A 92 10.68 3.29 8.67
N GLN A 93 10.49 2.14 8.02
CA GLN A 93 10.90 1.94 6.63
C GLN A 93 10.21 2.95 5.72
N LYS A 94 8.91 3.20 5.97
CA LYS A 94 8.15 4.17 5.19
C LYS A 94 8.58 5.62 5.44
N GLN A 95 9.06 5.93 6.64
CA GLN A 95 9.65 7.23 6.94
C GLN A 95 10.94 7.44 6.13
N ALA A 96 11.78 6.41 6.03
CA ALA A 96 13.00 6.42 5.21
C ALA A 96 12.69 6.62 3.72
N ASP A 97 11.69 5.90 3.17
CA ASP A 97 11.21 6.13 1.80
C ASP A 97 10.85 7.60 1.57
N TYR A 98 10.05 8.18 2.48
CA TYR A 98 9.57 9.55 2.37
C TYR A 98 10.69 10.57 2.52
N LEU A 99 11.69 10.29 3.35
CA LEU A 99 12.87 11.13 3.51
C LEU A 99 13.62 11.26 2.19
N ILE A 100 14.02 10.15 1.56
CA ILE A 100 14.76 10.20 0.29
C ILE A 100 13.94 10.91 -0.79
N ARG A 101 12.67 10.54 -0.95
CA ARG A 101 11.79 11.18 -1.92
C ARG A 101 11.66 12.68 -1.67
N TYR A 102 11.48 13.09 -0.42
CA TYR A 102 11.43 14.51 -0.05
C TYR A 102 12.70 15.23 -0.47
N MET A 103 13.86 14.69 -0.08
CA MET A 103 15.16 15.30 -0.38
C MET A 103 15.42 15.38 -1.90
N VAL A 104 15.16 14.31 -2.64
CA VAL A 104 15.29 14.29 -4.11
C VAL A 104 14.37 15.32 -4.77
N LEU A 105 13.10 15.41 -4.35
CA LEU A 105 12.16 16.40 -4.89
C LEU A 105 12.57 17.84 -4.53
N THR A 106 13.15 18.07 -3.36
CA THR A 106 13.70 19.39 -3.01
C THR A 106 14.93 19.74 -3.85
N ALA A 107 15.84 18.80 -4.09
CA ALA A 107 17.00 18.98 -4.97
C ALA A 107 16.55 19.26 -6.41
N ALA A 108 15.60 18.46 -6.93
CA ALA A 108 15.00 18.62 -8.26
C ALA A 108 14.26 19.96 -8.46
N SER A 109 13.90 20.64 -7.36
CA SER A 109 13.22 21.92 -7.43
C SER A 109 14.13 23.05 -7.91
N GLY A 110 15.42 23.01 -7.57
CA GLY A 110 16.36 24.12 -7.74
C GLY A 110 15.98 25.40 -6.96
N GLY A 111 14.96 25.34 -6.09
CA GLY A 111 14.42 26.50 -5.37
C GLY A 111 15.00 26.70 -3.98
N LEU A 112 15.84 25.77 -3.50
CA LEU A 112 16.44 25.78 -2.18
C LEU A 112 17.93 25.50 -2.29
N GLN A 113 18.72 26.17 -1.46
CA GLN A 113 20.15 25.89 -1.32
C GLN A 113 20.40 24.78 -0.28
N ARG A 114 19.53 24.66 0.73
CA ARG A 114 19.63 23.61 1.75
C ARG A 114 18.24 23.15 2.19
N ALA A 115 18.09 21.85 2.40
CA ALA A 115 16.93 21.23 3.01
C ALA A 115 17.39 20.37 4.20
N TYR A 116 16.76 20.57 5.35
CA TYR A 116 17.01 19.81 6.56
C TYR A 116 15.86 18.84 6.81
N TRP A 117 16.20 17.75 7.49
CA TRP A 117 15.22 16.85 8.10
C TRP A 117 14.96 17.28 9.55
N GLY A 118 13.96 16.69 10.19
CA GLY A 118 13.59 16.91 11.59
C GLY A 118 14.72 16.64 12.61
N PRO A 119 14.36 16.43 13.89
CA PRO A 119 15.34 16.20 14.94
C PRO A 119 16.20 14.95 14.65
N LEU A 120 17.44 14.95 15.16
CA LEU A 120 18.30 13.77 15.08
C LEU A 120 17.75 12.64 15.96
N VAL A 121 17.44 12.94 17.22
CA VAL A 121 16.89 12.02 18.22
C VAL A 121 15.47 12.46 18.57
N SER A 122 14.51 11.54 18.48
CA SER A 122 13.12 11.73 18.92
C SER A 122 12.34 10.44 18.75
N GLN A 123 11.44 10.14 19.68
CA GLN A 123 10.55 8.99 19.60
C GLN A 123 9.59 9.04 18.40
N ARG A 124 9.18 10.24 17.94
CA ARG A 124 8.10 10.38 16.95
C ARG A 124 8.56 10.59 15.52
N GLU A 125 9.67 11.29 15.31
CA GLU A 125 10.14 11.66 13.98
C GLU A 125 11.66 11.64 13.80
N GLY A 126 12.40 11.35 14.86
CA GLY A 126 13.86 11.35 14.86
C GLY A 126 14.44 10.30 13.94
N LEU A 127 15.66 10.55 13.48
CA LEU A 127 16.47 9.54 12.77
C LEU A 127 16.98 8.44 13.72
N VAL A 128 17.03 8.76 15.01
CA VAL A 128 17.45 7.87 16.10
C VAL A 128 16.32 7.78 17.12
N ASP A 129 15.99 6.55 17.50
CA ASP A 129 15.07 6.21 18.57
C ASP A 129 15.81 6.31 19.91
N ASP A 130 15.22 7.00 20.90
CA ASP A 130 15.84 7.15 22.22
C ASP A 130 15.58 5.94 23.16
N ALA A 131 14.95 4.88 22.66
CA ALA A 131 14.66 3.61 23.32
C ALA A 131 13.74 3.68 24.57
N THR A 132 13.16 4.84 24.86
CA THR A 132 12.22 4.97 25.98
C THR A 132 10.80 4.49 25.65
N GLY A 133 10.44 4.45 24.37
CA GLY A 133 9.07 4.18 23.92
C GLY A 133 8.06 5.28 24.31
N GLN A 134 8.51 6.40 24.89
CA GLN A 134 7.67 7.49 25.34
C GLN A 134 8.14 8.83 24.78
N PRO A 135 7.31 9.53 23.99
CA PRO A 135 7.69 10.84 23.47
C PRO A 135 7.93 11.83 24.61
N ALA A 136 8.93 12.70 24.45
CA ALA A 136 9.17 13.77 25.41
C ALA A 136 7.94 14.68 25.53
N LYS A 137 7.75 15.29 26.71
CA LYS A 137 6.59 16.16 27.00
C LYS A 137 6.43 17.29 25.98
N HIS A 138 7.55 17.79 25.45
CA HIS A 138 7.61 18.85 24.46
C HIS A 138 8.42 18.41 23.23
N GLU A 139 7.77 17.69 22.32
CA GLU A 139 8.28 17.44 20.95
C GLU A 139 7.47 18.31 19.97
N LEU A 140 7.86 19.58 19.88
CA LEU A 140 7.34 20.53 18.90
C LEU A 140 8.51 21.05 18.06
N VAL A 141 8.29 21.29 16.77
CA VAL A 141 9.34 21.80 15.85
C VAL A 141 10.09 23.02 16.41
N GLY A 142 9.40 23.86 17.19
CA GLY A 142 9.99 25.05 17.79
C GLY A 142 10.86 24.79 19.03
N GLN A 143 10.74 23.62 19.67
CA GLN A 143 11.44 23.28 20.91
C GLN A 143 11.44 21.76 21.16
N TYR A 144 12.64 21.17 21.24
CA TYR A 144 12.90 19.84 21.79
C TYR A 144 13.69 20.03 23.10
N THR A 145 13.06 19.77 24.24
CA THR A 145 13.63 20.16 25.56
C THR A 145 14.66 19.18 26.10
N GLU A 146 14.40 17.88 25.96
CA GLU A 146 15.22 16.81 26.50
C GLU A 146 14.94 15.51 25.74
N ASN A 147 15.92 14.62 25.69
CA ASN A 147 15.72 13.22 25.30
C ASN A 147 15.72 12.39 26.58
N ASN A 148 14.75 11.49 26.74
CA ASN A 148 14.53 10.79 28.00
C ASN A 148 15.40 9.53 28.12
N GLY A 149 15.98 9.07 27.02
CA GLY A 149 16.72 7.82 26.95
C GLY A 149 18.19 7.92 27.33
N CYS A 150 18.80 6.76 27.59
CA CYS A 150 20.24 6.62 27.71
C CYS A 150 20.86 6.49 26.31
N TRP A 151 21.86 7.32 26.00
CA TRP A 151 22.50 7.33 24.67
C TRP A 151 23.11 5.97 24.26
N ARG A 152 23.38 5.08 25.23
CA ARG A 152 23.89 3.72 24.99
C ARG A 152 22.82 2.79 24.38
N ASP A 153 21.55 3.09 24.63
CA ASP A 153 20.42 2.27 24.19
C ASP A 153 19.80 2.81 22.90
N TYR A 154 20.31 3.93 22.37
CA TYR A 154 19.79 4.57 21.18
C TYR A 154 19.89 3.67 19.96
N VAL A 155 18.80 3.59 19.20
CA VAL A 155 18.71 2.74 18.01
C VAL A 155 18.61 3.62 16.77
N GLN A 156 19.51 3.42 15.82
CA GLN A 156 19.41 4.09 14.52
C GLN A 156 18.23 3.53 13.73
N ARG A 157 17.34 4.41 13.26
CA ARG A 157 16.25 4.03 12.37
C ARG A 157 16.75 3.93 10.93
N PRO A 158 16.04 3.21 10.04
CA PRO A 158 16.33 3.20 8.60
C PRO A 158 16.45 4.59 7.97
N ALA A 159 15.71 5.58 8.50
CA ALA A 159 15.77 6.96 8.03
C ALA A 159 17.16 7.61 8.23
N PHE A 160 17.94 7.19 9.24
CA PHE A 160 19.31 7.64 9.44
C PHE A 160 20.20 7.24 8.27
N ALA A 161 20.20 5.94 7.94
CA ALA A 161 20.94 5.39 6.81
C ALA A 161 20.49 6.01 5.48
N ALA A 162 19.18 6.22 5.31
CA ALA A 162 18.61 6.88 4.14
C ALA A 162 19.12 8.31 3.93
N LEU A 163 19.20 9.11 5.00
CA LEU A 163 19.74 10.46 4.92
C LEU A 163 21.25 10.45 4.64
N ALA A 164 22.00 9.53 5.25
CA ALA A 164 23.41 9.34 4.99
C ALA A 164 23.67 8.96 3.52
N LEU A 165 22.89 8.03 2.98
CA LEU A 165 22.94 7.63 1.57
C LEU A 165 22.66 8.80 0.63
N PHE A 166 21.58 9.56 0.88
CA PHE A 166 21.26 10.75 0.09
C PHE A 166 22.44 11.74 0.09
N ASN A 167 23.01 12.03 1.27
CA ASN A 167 24.13 12.96 1.40
C ASN A 167 25.42 12.47 0.73
N ARG A 168 25.61 11.14 0.63
CA ARG A 168 26.74 10.53 -0.08
C ARG A 168 26.61 10.64 -1.60
N LEU A 169 25.40 10.50 -2.14
CA LEU A 169 25.20 10.31 -3.59
C LEU A 169 24.70 11.55 -4.34
N ILE A 170 23.99 12.47 -3.68
CA ILE A 170 23.26 13.55 -4.38
C ILE A 170 23.89 14.93 -4.23
N PRO A 171 24.25 15.44 -3.04
CA PRO A 171 25.01 16.69 -2.93
C PRO A 171 26.29 16.67 -3.76
N GLY A 172 26.59 17.78 -4.45
CA GLY A 172 27.73 17.86 -5.39
C GLY A 172 27.41 17.39 -6.81
N THR A 173 26.20 16.85 -7.06
CA THR A 173 25.74 16.50 -8.41
C THR A 173 24.88 17.61 -9.04
N ARG A 174 24.86 17.65 -10.37
CA ARG A 174 23.93 18.43 -11.17
C ARG A 174 22.67 17.62 -11.44
N TYR A 175 21.51 18.21 -11.19
CA TYR A 175 20.24 17.62 -11.60
C TYR A 175 20.02 17.75 -13.12
N LEU A 176 19.83 16.62 -13.81
CA LEU A 176 19.65 16.53 -15.27
C LEU A 176 18.17 16.47 -15.69
N GLY A 177 17.25 16.42 -14.73
CA GLY A 177 15.81 16.39 -14.98
C GLY A 177 15.14 15.04 -14.67
N GLU A 178 13.81 15.08 -14.63
CA GLU A 178 12.94 13.92 -14.47
C GLU A 178 12.66 13.29 -15.84
N LEU A 179 12.60 11.96 -15.92
CA LEU A 179 12.16 11.30 -17.15
C LEU A 179 10.64 11.37 -17.33
N PRO A 180 10.13 11.40 -18.57
CA PRO A 180 8.70 11.45 -18.85
C PRO A 180 8.01 10.07 -18.72
N THR A 181 8.22 9.37 -17.59
CA THR A 181 7.68 8.04 -17.27
C THR A 181 6.25 8.06 -16.67
N GLY A 182 5.60 9.23 -16.70
CA GLY A 182 4.27 9.48 -16.13
C GLY A 182 4.27 9.71 -14.62
N GLU A 183 3.17 10.23 -14.07
CA GLU A 183 3.08 10.71 -12.66
C GLU A 183 3.30 9.62 -11.59
N ARG A 184 3.39 8.34 -11.97
CA ARG A 184 3.41 7.21 -11.03
C ARG A 184 4.70 6.43 -11.00
N LEU A 185 5.60 6.66 -11.96
CA LEU A 185 6.96 6.18 -12.00
C LEU A 185 7.85 7.42 -12.05
N GLN A 186 8.60 7.67 -10.99
CA GLN A 186 9.48 8.81 -10.84
C GLN A 186 10.91 8.35 -11.09
N VAL A 187 11.60 9.03 -12.01
CA VAL A 187 13.00 8.78 -12.33
C VAL A 187 13.71 10.12 -12.38
N HIS A 188 14.53 10.40 -11.37
CA HIS A 188 15.27 11.65 -11.24
C HIS A 188 16.74 11.41 -11.51
N ARG A 189 17.30 12.17 -12.45
CA ARG A 189 18.68 11.97 -12.92
C ARG A 189 19.62 13.03 -12.38
N PHE A 190 20.76 12.58 -11.91
CA PHE A 190 21.83 13.39 -11.34
C PHE A 190 23.17 12.94 -11.94
N ALA A 191 24.13 13.86 -12.07
CA ALA A 191 25.48 13.50 -12.49
C ALA A 191 26.52 14.49 -11.96
N ASN A 192 27.73 14.00 -11.78
CA ASN A 192 28.95 14.80 -11.61
C ASN A 192 30.08 14.14 -12.41
N ASP A 193 31.31 14.63 -12.23
CA ASP A 193 32.49 14.12 -12.95
C ASP A 193 32.89 12.70 -12.51
N GLU A 194 32.33 12.16 -11.43
CA GLU A 194 32.64 10.84 -10.89
C GLU A 194 31.61 9.77 -11.26
N ARG A 195 30.33 10.16 -11.44
CA ARG A 195 29.22 9.21 -11.60
C ARG A 195 27.96 9.84 -12.18
N GLN A 196 27.12 8.99 -12.77
CA GLN A 196 25.70 9.28 -13.02
C GLN A 196 24.83 8.49 -12.03
N VAL A 197 23.78 9.12 -11.51
CA VAL A 197 22.86 8.51 -10.53
C VAL A 197 21.42 8.72 -10.98
N HIS A 198 20.66 7.64 -11.11
CA HIS A 198 19.21 7.68 -11.25
C HIS A 198 18.55 7.25 -9.95
N VAL A 199 17.66 8.10 -9.42
CA VAL A 199 16.81 7.74 -8.28
C VAL A 199 15.43 7.38 -8.80
N VAL A 200 15.02 6.13 -8.57
CA VAL A 200 13.81 5.52 -9.17
C VAL A 200 12.84 5.06 -8.09
N TRP A 201 11.56 5.41 -8.23
CA TRP A 201 10.49 4.85 -7.40
C TRP A 201 9.12 4.96 -8.08
N THR A 202 8.14 4.25 -7.54
CA THR A 202 6.74 4.40 -7.90
C THR A 202 5.91 5.00 -6.76
N THR A 203 4.75 5.53 -7.10
CA THR A 203 3.80 6.07 -6.11
C THR A 203 2.65 5.09 -5.85
N HIS A 204 1.94 5.26 -4.73
CA HIS A 204 0.73 4.48 -4.39
C HIS A 204 0.93 2.95 -4.33
N SER A 205 2.04 2.46 -3.75
CA SER A 205 2.36 1.03 -3.67
C SER A 205 2.41 0.30 -5.02
N GLN A 206 2.57 1.01 -6.13
CA GLN A 206 2.60 0.37 -7.45
C GLN A 206 3.94 -0.29 -7.73
N ALA A 207 4.05 -0.91 -8.90
CA ALA A 207 5.31 -1.42 -9.39
C ALA A 207 5.42 -1.21 -10.90
N ALA A 208 6.65 -1.00 -11.39
CA ALA A 208 7.02 -0.95 -12.80
C ALA A 208 8.25 -1.85 -13.00
N ALA A 209 8.32 -2.60 -14.09
CA ALA A 209 9.48 -3.44 -14.35
C ALA A 209 10.67 -2.55 -14.71
N LEU A 210 11.83 -2.80 -14.08
CA LEU A 210 13.04 -2.04 -14.36
C LEU A 210 13.63 -2.41 -15.73
N GLU A 211 13.46 -3.66 -16.15
CA GLU A 211 13.87 -4.16 -17.47
C GLU A 211 13.06 -3.56 -18.62
N ASP A 212 11.85 -3.06 -18.36
CA ASP A 212 11.11 -2.27 -19.35
C ASP A 212 11.73 -0.87 -19.50
N LEU A 213 12.42 -0.35 -18.47
CA LEU A 213 12.99 1.01 -18.46
C LEU A 213 14.44 1.03 -18.93
N TYR A 214 15.24 0.06 -18.51
CA TYR A 214 16.68 -0.05 -18.74
C TYR A 214 17.00 -1.39 -19.40
N SER A 215 18.06 -1.42 -20.22
CA SER A 215 18.54 -2.69 -20.76
C SER A 215 19.06 -3.61 -19.65
N ALA A 216 19.01 -4.92 -19.89
CA ALA A 216 19.55 -5.90 -18.95
C ALA A 216 21.07 -5.70 -18.70
N GLU A 217 21.80 -5.27 -19.73
CA GLU A 217 23.22 -4.95 -19.64
C GLU A 217 23.47 -3.76 -18.70
N ASP A 218 22.70 -2.66 -18.87
CA ASP A 218 22.86 -1.47 -18.04
C ASP A 218 22.47 -1.72 -16.59
N LEU A 219 21.46 -2.56 -16.34
CA LEU A 219 21.08 -2.98 -15.00
C LEU A 219 22.16 -3.82 -14.33
N GLN A 220 22.82 -4.73 -15.07
CA GLN A 220 23.92 -5.54 -14.54
C GLN A 220 25.17 -4.72 -14.20
N GLN A 221 25.42 -3.64 -14.96
CA GLN A 221 26.57 -2.76 -14.73
C GLN A 221 26.29 -1.65 -13.69
N ALA A 222 25.04 -1.47 -13.29
CA ALA A 222 24.68 -0.51 -12.26
C ALA A 222 25.06 -1.02 -10.86
N GLU A 223 25.67 -0.16 -10.04
CA GLU A 223 25.58 -0.35 -8.60
C GLU A 223 24.15 0.03 -8.19
N VAL A 224 23.35 -0.96 -7.78
CA VAL A 224 21.97 -0.73 -7.33
C VAL A 224 21.90 -0.79 -5.81
N LEU A 225 21.40 0.29 -5.20
CA LEU A 225 21.27 0.45 -3.77
C LEU A 225 19.81 0.72 -3.39
N ASP A 226 19.37 0.13 -2.28
CA ASP A 226 18.07 0.41 -1.69
C ASP A 226 18.05 1.76 -0.95
N HIS A 227 16.95 2.07 -0.25
CA HIS A 227 16.81 3.31 0.49
C HIS A 227 17.67 3.39 1.77
N THR A 228 18.33 2.31 2.18
CA THR A 228 19.26 2.28 3.31
C THR A 228 20.73 2.20 2.87
N GLY A 229 20.98 1.99 1.57
CA GLY A 229 22.32 1.87 1.00
C GLY A 229 22.80 0.44 0.90
N GLN A 230 21.92 -0.55 1.09
CA GLN A 230 22.22 -1.95 0.90
C GLN A 230 22.20 -2.30 -0.59
N SER A 231 23.20 -3.05 -1.05
CA SER A 231 23.26 -3.60 -2.40
C SER A 231 22.31 -4.79 -2.57
N PHE A 232 21.81 -4.97 -3.79
CA PHE A 232 21.01 -6.15 -4.16
C PHE A 232 21.90 -7.27 -4.72
N ASP A 233 21.53 -8.52 -4.43
CA ASP A 233 22.05 -9.71 -5.12
C ASP A 233 21.48 -9.75 -6.55
N GLY A 234 22.14 -9.00 -7.44
CA GLY A 234 21.66 -8.72 -8.79
C GLY A 234 20.64 -7.58 -8.84
N ALA A 235 20.50 -6.93 -10.00
CA ALA A 235 19.58 -5.81 -10.14
C ALA A 235 18.13 -6.23 -9.82
N PRO A 236 17.39 -5.45 -9.02
CA PRO A 236 15.98 -5.74 -8.76
C PRO A 236 15.21 -5.65 -10.08
N GLY A 237 14.31 -6.61 -10.32
CA GLY A 237 13.47 -6.60 -11.53
C GLY A 237 12.39 -5.51 -11.55
N TRP A 238 12.18 -4.77 -10.46
CA TRP A 238 11.09 -3.81 -10.31
C TRP A 238 11.47 -2.53 -9.56
N ALA A 239 10.89 -1.43 -9.99
CA ALA A 239 10.75 -0.21 -9.21
C ALA A 239 9.45 -0.29 -8.39
N THR A 240 9.54 -0.08 -7.07
CA THR A 240 8.39 -0.07 -6.16
C THR A 240 8.29 1.26 -5.42
N GLU A 241 7.51 1.33 -4.34
CA GLU A 241 7.51 2.52 -3.50
C GLU A 241 8.75 2.68 -2.60
N VAL A 242 9.70 1.75 -2.67
CA VAL A 242 11.03 1.93 -2.09
C VAL A 242 11.91 2.65 -3.12
N PRO A 243 12.52 3.81 -2.78
CA PRO A 243 13.50 4.45 -3.65
C PRO A 243 14.73 3.58 -3.90
N LEU A 244 15.11 3.47 -5.17
CA LEU A 244 16.33 2.80 -5.61
C LEU A 244 17.30 3.84 -6.17
N PHE A 245 18.58 3.70 -5.85
CA PHE A 245 19.67 4.43 -6.49
C PHE A 245 20.36 3.48 -7.46
N LEU A 246 20.38 3.85 -8.75
CA LEU A 246 21.16 3.17 -9.76
C LEU A 246 22.33 4.09 -10.14
N CYS A 247 23.55 3.61 -9.94
CA CYS A 247 24.77 4.39 -10.14
C CYS A 247 25.62 3.77 -11.27
N TRP A 248 26.13 4.62 -12.16
CA TRP A 248 27.01 4.25 -13.26
C TRP A 248 28.22 5.19 -13.35
N PRO A 249 29.30 4.77 -14.04
CA PRO A 249 30.38 5.68 -14.45
C PRO A 249 29.85 6.87 -15.28
N PRO A 250 30.52 8.04 -15.23
CA PRO A 250 30.04 9.30 -15.81
C PRO A 250 29.91 9.26 -17.33
N GLU A 251 30.73 8.44 -18.01
CA GLU A 251 30.80 8.30 -19.46
C GLU A 251 29.77 7.33 -20.04
N ARG A 252 29.07 6.55 -19.19
CA ARG A 252 28.14 5.51 -19.67
C ARG A 252 26.93 6.17 -20.33
N ASN A 253 26.66 5.79 -21.57
CA ASN A 253 25.38 6.09 -22.20
C ASN A 253 24.35 5.07 -21.70
N ILE A 254 23.24 5.55 -21.15
CA ILE A 254 22.16 4.72 -20.60
C ILE A 254 20.93 4.97 -21.47
N PRO A 255 20.65 4.15 -22.50
CA PRO A 255 19.41 4.21 -23.25
C PRO A 255 18.22 3.95 -22.32
N ILE A 256 17.16 4.75 -22.44
CA ILE A 256 16.00 4.65 -21.56
C ILE A 256 14.72 4.61 -22.38
N ASP A 257 13.90 3.58 -22.16
CA ASP A 257 12.56 3.53 -22.72
C ASP A 257 11.60 4.35 -21.85
N THR A 258 11.41 5.60 -22.26
CA THR A 258 10.48 6.52 -21.58
C THR A 258 9.01 6.18 -21.78
N SER A 259 8.67 5.18 -22.59
CA SER A 259 7.30 4.68 -22.72
C SER A 259 6.86 3.82 -21.52
N THR A 260 7.81 3.37 -20.70
CA THR A 260 7.57 2.54 -19.52
C THR A 260 6.64 3.17 -18.50
N ARG A 261 5.69 2.37 -18.01
CA ARG A 261 4.67 2.79 -17.03
C ARG A 261 4.53 1.74 -15.94
N VAL A 262 3.97 2.15 -14.81
CA VAL A 262 3.51 1.21 -13.76
C VAL A 262 2.49 0.22 -14.31
N ILE A 263 2.53 -1.03 -13.83
CA ILE A 263 1.56 -2.04 -14.24
C ILE A 263 0.17 -1.66 -13.73
N PRO A 264 -0.84 -1.54 -14.62
CA PRO A 264 -2.17 -1.11 -14.23
C PRO A 264 -2.78 -2.00 -13.15
N GLY A 265 -3.08 -1.39 -11.99
CA GLY A 265 -3.75 -2.06 -10.87
C GLY A 265 -2.88 -3.02 -10.05
N LEU A 266 -1.59 -3.16 -10.37
CA LEU A 266 -0.63 -3.86 -9.53
C LEU A 266 -0.33 -3.01 -8.29
N ALA A 267 -0.35 -3.64 -7.12
CA ALA A 267 0.09 -3.07 -5.86
C ALA A 267 0.91 -4.11 -5.08
N VAL A 268 1.98 -3.65 -4.44
CA VAL A 268 2.95 -4.45 -3.70
C VAL A 268 3.11 -3.92 -2.28
N HIS A 269 3.39 -4.82 -1.34
CA HIS A 269 3.82 -4.45 0.01
C HIS A 269 5.34 -4.37 0.00
N ALA A 270 5.91 -3.27 -0.50
CA ALA A 270 7.34 -3.20 -0.82
C ALA A 270 8.26 -3.49 0.38
N ASN A 271 7.93 -2.93 1.55
CA ASN A 271 8.66 -3.13 2.81
C ASN A 271 8.18 -4.37 3.59
N ARG A 272 7.62 -5.39 2.92
CA ARG A 272 7.17 -6.61 3.59
C ARG A 272 8.38 -7.32 4.21
N PRO A 273 8.37 -7.63 5.52
CA PRO A 273 9.49 -8.31 6.16
C PRO A 273 9.67 -9.75 5.64
N GLY A 274 10.89 -10.27 5.77
CA GLY A 274 11.25 -11.65 5.44
C GLY A 274 11.55 -11.93 3.96
N GLY A 275 11.61 -10.91 3.11
CA GLY A 275 11.98 -11.07 1.71
C GLY A 275 11.64 -9.89 0.82
N GLN A 276 11.70 -10.12 -0.50
CA GLN A 276 11.42 -9.12 -1.52
C GLN A 276 10.64 -9.69 -2.70
N HIS A 277 10.26 -8.81 -3.62
CA HIS A 277 9.49 -9.12 -4.81
C HIS A 277 10.41 -9.35 -6.01
N TYR A 278 10.38 -10.56 -6.57
CA TYR A 278 11.14 -10.95 -7.76
C TYR A 278 10.26 -10.90 -9.00
N TYR A 279 10.79 -10.33 -10.08
CA TYR A 279 10.15 -10.37 -11.39
C TYR A 279 10.32 -11.76 -12.01
N TYR A 280 9.27 -12.22 -12.66
CA TYR A 280 9.36 -13.35 -13.56
C TYR A 280 8.77 -12.97 -14.91
N HIS A 281 9.48 -13.31 -15.99
CA HIS A 281 8.91 -13.34 -17.32
C HIS A 281 9.58 -14.42 -18.18
N ASP A 282 8.82 -14.93 -19.15
CA ASP A 282 9.26 -15.78 -20.25
C ASP A 282 8.52 -15.38 -21.53
N GLU A 283 8.61 -16.18 -22.60
CA GLU A 283 7.93 -15.91 -23.87
C GLU A 283 6.41 -15.70 -23.76
N ASN A 284 5.77 -16.33 -22.78
CA ASN A 284 4.32 -16.46 -22.65
C ASN A 284 3.75 -15.77 -21.41
N TRP A 285 4.49 -15.78 -20.32
CA TRP A 285 4.05 -15.40 -18.98
C TRP A 285 4.88 -14.28 -18.40
N ARG A 286 4.21 -13.44 -17.62
CA ARG A 286 4.86 -12.58 -16.64
C ARG A 286 4.22 -12.76 -15.28
N GLY A 287 4.97 -12.42 -14.24
CA GLY A 287 4.50 -12.58 -12.88
C GLY A 287 5.38 -11.91 -11.85
N MET A 288 5.05 -12.12 -10.59
CA MET A 288 5.86 -11.71 -9.46
C MET A 288 5.77 -12.76 -8.38
N VAL A 289 6.90 -13.00 -7.71
CA VAL A 289 7.02 -13.91 -6.57
C VAL A 289 7.58 -13.16 -5.37
N PHE A 290 7.08 -13.45 -4.17
CA PHE A 290 7.69 -12.97 -2.92
C PHE A 290 8.51 -14.10 -2.29
N ALA A 291 9.80 -13.85 -2.02
CA ALA A 291 10.73 -14.82 -1.45
C ALA A 291 11.83 -14.14 -0.65
N ALA A 292 12.50 -14.88 0.24
CA ALA A 292 13.59 -14.32 1.06
C ALA A 292 14.82 -13.95 0.24
N ASN A 293 15.15 -14.77 -0.76
CA ASN A 293 16.31 -14.62 -1.64
C ASN A 293 15.99 -15.13 -3.06
N ARG A 294 16.93 -14.93 -3.99
CA ARG A 294 16.78 -15.32 -5.40
C ARG A 294 16.56 -16.82 -5.56
N GLU A 295 17.30 -17.65 -4.83
CA GLU A 295 17.22 -19.11 -4.90
C GLU A 295 15.81 -19.63 -4.51
N GLN A 296 15.22 -19.08 -3.44
CA GLN A 296 13.84 -19.38 -3.06
C GLN A 296 12.82 -18.91 -4.09
N ALA A 297 13.07 -17.77 -4.74
CA ALA A 297 12.21 -17.25 -5.79
C ALA A 297 12.22 -18.17 -7.02
N ASP A 298 13.40 -18.63 -7.42
CA ASP A 298 13.58 -19.52 -8.57
C ASP A 298 12.89 -20.88 -8.33
N ARG A 299 13.01 -21.46 -7.13
CA ARG A 299 12.24 -22.67 -6.74
C ARG A 299 10.72 -22.48 -6.80
N LEU A 300 10.22 -21.34 -6.31
CA LEU A 300 8.80 -21.02 -6.40
C LEU A 300 8.34 -20.88 -7.84
N VAL A 301 9.12 -20.20 -8.68
CA VAL A 301 8.84 -20.08 -10.11
C VAL A 301 8.81 -21.47 -10.74
N GLU A 302 9.78 -22.33 -10.48
CA GLU A 302 9.88 -23.66 -11.07
C GLU A 302 8.63 -24.52 -10.82
N VAL A 303 8.16 -24.54 -9.57
CA VAL A 303 7.02 -25.38 -9.14
C VAL A 303 5.67 -24.72 -9.43
N LEU A 304 5.56 -23.40 -9.26
CA LEU A 304 4.30 -22.67 -9.42
C LEU A 304 4.08 -22.14 -10.84
N HIS A 305 5.06 -22.34 -11.74
CA HIS A 305 4.96 -21.92 -13.12
C HIS A 305 3.65 -22.42 -13.73
N PRO A 306 2.89 -21.61 -14.45
CA PRO A 306 1.55 -22.04 -14.82
C PRO A 306 1.43 -23.23 -15.78
N ASP A 307 2.48 -23.50 -16.55
CA ASP A 307 2.56 -24.68 -17.42
C ASP A 307 3.05 -25.95 -16.69
N ARG A 308 3.55 -25.80 -15.45
CA ARG A 308 4.12 -26.90 -14.63
C ARG A 308 3.32 -27.17 -13.35
N VAL A 309 2.60 -26.17 -12.84
CA VAL A 309 1.88 -26.24 -11.57
C VAL A 309 0.91 -27.41 -11.57
N VAL A 310 0.94 -28.20 -10.49
CA VAL A 310 0.12 -29.40 -10.32
C VAL A 310 -1.35 -29.07 -10.62
N ALA A 311 -1.93 -29.81 -11.55
CA ALA A 311 -3.30 -29.60 -11.98
C ALA A 311 -4.31 -29.94 -10.85
N PRO A 312 -5.48 -29.26 -10.83
CA PRO A 312 -6.52 -29.56 -9.85
C PRO A 312 -7.13 -30.95 -10.11
N ALA A 313 -6.89 -31.91 -9.23
CA ALA A 313 -7.34 -33.31 -9.29
C ALA A 313 -7.63 -33.90 -7.89
N GLY A 314 -8.70 -34.70 -7.80
CA GLY A 314 -9.06 -35.41 -6.56
C GLY A 314 -9.18 -34.50 -5.34
N ASP A 315 -8.50 -34.88 -4.27
CA ASP A 315 -8.60 -34.27 -2.93
C ASP A 315 -7.88 -32.91 -2.80
N ASN A 316 -7.08 -32.50 -3.80
CA ASN A 316 -6.45 -31.19 -3.78
C ASN A 316 -7.41 -30.05 -4.15
N ILE A 317 -8.61 -30.36 -4.70
CA ILE A 317 -9.57 -29.36 -5.14
C ILE A 317 -10.39 -28.83 -3.96
N LEU A 318 -10.10 -27.61 -3.54
CA LEU A 318 -10.86 -26.90 -2.51
C LEU A 318 -12.21 -26.38 -3.03
N ARG A 319 -12.26 -25.93 -4.29
CA ARG A 319 -13.50 -25.41 -4.89
C ARG A 319 -13.45 -25.34 -6.41
N ARG A 320 -14.46 -25.88 -7.09
CA ARG A 320 -14.63 -25.73 -8.55
C ARG A 320 -15.96 -25.05 -8.91
N ALA A 321 -15.88 -23.77 -9.26
CA ALA A 321 -17.04 -22.99 -9.71
C ALA A 321 -16.66 -21.98 -10.82
N ARG A 322 -16.90 -20.68 -10.61
CA ARG A 322 -16.43 -19.61 -11.52
C ARG A 322 -14.91 -19.45 -11.52
N ASN A 323 -14.28 -19.86 -10.41
CA ASN A 323 -12.85 -20.02 -10.26
C ASN A 323 -12.62 -21.47 -9.83
N VAL A 324 -11.47 -22.05 -10.19
CA VAL A 324 -10.95 -23.28 -9.59
C VAL A 324 -9.95 -22.86 -8.51
N ILE A 325 -10.07 -23.46 -7.33
CA ILE A 325 -9.19 -23.27 -6.20
C ILE A 325 -8.71 -24.65 -5.76
N TRP A 326 -7.40 -24.83 -5.63
CA TRP A 326 -6.79 -26.07 -5.19
C TRP A 326 -5.54 -25.80 -4.36
N SER A 327 -5.07 -26.80 -3.63
CA SER A 327 -3.83 -26.72 -2.85
C SER A 327 -2.66 -27.37 -3.58
N VAL A 328 -1.46 -26.87 -3.32
CA VAL A 328 -0.16 -27.43 -3.74
C VAL A 328 0.81 -27.34 -2.57
N ASP A 329 1.87 -28.13 -2.56
CA ASP A 329 2.89 -28.04 -1.50
C ASP A 329 3.78 -26.80 -1.71
N ASP A 330 4.27 -26.22 -0.61
CA ASP A 330 5.21 -25.11 -0.63
C ASP A 330 6.64 -25.66 -0.86
N PRO A 331 7.30 -25.34 -2.00
CA PRO A 331 8.63 -25.85 -2.29
C PRO A 331 9.71 -25.32 -1.34
N ASN A 332 9.45 -24.24 -0.60
CA ASN A 332 10.40 -23.66 0.33
C ASN A 332 10.16 -24.08 1.78
N CYS A 333 9.06 -24.80 2.08
CA CYS A 333 8.77 -25.20 3.45
C CYS A 333 7.98 -26.52 3.51
N ALA A 334 8.68 -27.60 3.88
CA ALA A 334 8.10 -28.92 4.00
C ALA A 334 6.88 -28.93 4.94
N GLY A 335 5.80 -29.57 4.50
CA GLY A 335 4.54 -29.68 5.26
C GLY A 335 3.62 -28.46 5.17
N ARG A 336 4.08 -27.32 4.63
CA ARG A 336 3.21 -26.17 4.33
C ARG A 336 2.58 -26.33 2.95
N LYS A 337 1.33 -25.85 2.85
CA LYS A 337 0.57 -25.81 1.59
C LYS A 337 0.33 -24.38 1.14
N LEU A 338 0.26 -24.23 -0.17
CA LEU A 338 -0.16 -23.02 -0.87
C LEU A 338 -1.53 -23.25 -1.51
N THR A 339 -2.29 -22.18 -1.71
CA THR A 339 -3.57 -22.17 -2.40
C THR A 339 -3.43 -21.48 -3.75
N VAL A 340 -3.72 -22.20 -4.82
CA VAL A 340 -3.73 -21.69 -6.19
C VAL A 340 -5.17 -21.36 -6.59
N LYS A 341 -5.37 -20.19 -7.20
CA LYS A 341 -6.66 -19.71 -7.68
C LYS A 341 -6.57 -19.33 -9.16
N LYS A 342 -7.25 -20.11 -10.01
CA LYS A 342 -7.40 -19.83 -11.45
C LYS A 342 -8.86 -19.47 -11.81
N PRO A 343 -9.11 -18.44 -12.63
CA PRO A 343 -10.42 -18.24 -13.24
C PRO A 343 -10.82 -19.44 -14.13
N ASN A 344 -12.04 -19.95 -13.96
CA ASN A 344 -12.53 -21.11 -14.73
C ASN A 344 -13.55 -20.72 -15.79
N ARG A 345 -14.50 -19.87 -15.42
CA ARG A 345 -15.62 -19.47 -16.29
C ARG A 345 -15.90 -17.98 -16.14
N LEU A 346 -16.05 -17.30 -17.27
CA LEU A 346 -16.45 -15.90 -17.34
C LEU A 346 -17.73 -15.75 -18.17
N LYS A 347 -18.66 -14.91 -17.70
CA LYS A 347 -19.87 -14.58 -18.48
C LYS A 347 -19.48 -13.78 -19.73
N TRP A 348 -20.21 -13.93 -20.82
CA TRP A 348 -19.92 -13.24 -22.09
C TRP A 348 -19.80 -11.71 -21.91
N ASN A 349 -20.77 -11.07 -21.25
CA ASN A 349 -20.71 -9.63 -20.96
C ASN A 349 -19.51 -9.22 -20.09
N LYS A 350 -18.93 -10.14 -19.32
CA LYS A 350 -17.72 -9.88 -18.54
C LYS A 350 -16.45 -10.04 -19.36
N LYS A 351 -16.44 -10.84 -20.43
CA LYS A 351 -15.30 -10.92 -21.37
C LYS A 351 -15.02 -9.55 -22.01
N ILE A 352 -16.07 -8.81 -22.38
CA ILE A 352 -15.96 -7.46 -22.96
C ILE A 352 -15.52 -6.44 -21.89
N VAL A 353 -16.26 -6.36 -20.78
CA VAL A 353 -16.08 -5.26 -19.80
C VAL A 353 -14.86 -5.46 -18.88
N ASP A 354 -14.36 -6.69 -18.72
CA ASP A 354 -13.16 -6.94 -17.92
C ASP A 354 -11.87 -6.94 -18.76
N HIS A 355 -11.92 -6.83 -20.10
CA HIS A 355 -10.73 -6.76 -20.97
C HIS A 355 -9.82 -5.56 -20.63
N PHE A 356 -10.42 -4.41 -20.28
CA PHE A 356 -9.70 -3.20 -19.87
C PHE A 356 -9.32 -3.16 -18.37
N LYS A 357 -9.61 -4.23 -17.63
CA LYS A 357 -9.31 -4.30 -16.18
C LYS A 357 -8.07 -5.14 -15.95
N PRO A 358 -7.37 -4.89 -14.83
CA PRO A 358 -6.36 -5.83 -14.35
C PRO A 358 -6.97 -7.22 -14.17
N THR A 359 -6.16 -8.25 -14.41
CA THR A 359 -6.57 -9.65 -14.33
C THR A 359 -7.07 -9.99 -12.92
N LYS A 360 -7.77 -11.13 -12.79
CA LYS A 360 -8.24 -11.56 -11.46
C LYS A 360 -7.05 -11.86 -10.54
N ALA A 361 -5.97 -12.41 -11.07
CA ALA A 361 -4.74 -12.64 -10.35
C ALA A 361 -4.15 -11.34 -9.79
N VAL A 362 -3.84 -10.37 -10.65
CA VAL A 362 -3.32 -9.06 -10.23
C VAL A 362 -4.22 -8.39 -9.20
N ARG A 363 -5.54 -8.42 -9.39
CA ARG A 363 -6.46 -7.83 -8.38
C ARG A 363 -6.43 -8.55 -7.03
N SER A 364 -6.32 -9.87 -7.02
CA SER A 364 -6.21 -10.66 -5.78
C SER A 364 -4.87 -10.38 -5.08
N TRP A 365 -3.78 -10.40 -5.84
CA TRP A 365 -2.45 -10.05 -5.37
C TRP A 365 -2.40 -8.63 -4.76
N SER A 366 -2.81 -7.63 -5.53
CA SER A 366 -2.82 -6.23 -5.09
C SER A 366 -3.73 -6.01 -3.90
N GLY A 367 -4.88 -6.69 -3.86
CA GLY A 367 -5.81 -6.61 -2.74
C GLY A 367 -5.22 -7.17 -1.45
N ALA A 368 -4.54 -8.31 -1.52
CA ALA A 368 -3.90 -8.94 -0.36
C ALA A 368 -2.71 -8.09 0.15
N ASN A 369 -1.82 -7.67 -0.75
CA ASN A 369 -0.69 -6.81 -0.39
C ASN A 369 -1.13 -5.48 0.23
N GLN A 370 -2.18 -4.84 -0.29
CA GLN A 370 -2.68 -3.59 0.27
C GLN A 370 -3.32 -3.77 1.65
N LEU A 371 -4.03 -4.87 1.90
CA LEU A 371 -4.58 -5.16 3.23
C LEU A 371 -3.46 -5.39 4.25
N ARG A 372 -2.49 -6.26 3.90
CA ARG A 372 -1.38 -6.60 4.78
C ARG A 372 -0.50 -5.39 5.10
N ARG A 373 -0.17 -4.58 4.10
CA ARG A 373 0.55 -3.30 4.31
C ARG A 373 -0.22 -2.37 5.25
N MET A 374 -1.56 -2.42 5.23
CA MET A 374 -2.40 -1.63 6.13
C MET A 374 -2.58 -2.25 7.53
N GLY A 375 -2.00 -3.43 7.82
CA GLY A 375 -2.19 -4.14 9.08
C GLY A 375 -3.57 -4.76 9.21
N ILE A 376 -4.16 -5.16 8.08
CA ILE A 376 -5.38 -5.98 8.02
C ILE A 376 -5.00 -7.32 7.44
N ASP A 377 -5.16 -8.38 8.21
CA ASP A 377 -4.68 -9.70 7.79
C ASP A 377 -5.41 -10.24 6.57
N SER A 378 -4.63 -10.87 5.71
CA SER A 378 -5.06 -11.60 4.53
C SER A 378 -4.04 -12.69 4.24
N ALA A 379 -4.48 -13.82 3.67
CA ALA A 379 -3.58 -14.90 3.26
C ALA A 379 -2.40 -14.35 2.47
N ALA A 380 -1.17 -14.64 2.92
CA ALA A 380 -0.01 -13.94 2.40
C ALA A 380 0.19 -14.27 0.92
N PRO A 381 0.27 -13.26 0.04
CA PRO A 381 0.47 -13.49 -1.39
C PRO A 381 1.88 -14.05 -1.61
N VAL A 382 1.98 -15.11 -2.42
CA VAL A 382 3.24 -15.80 -2.72
C VAL A 382 3.63 -15.59 -4.17
N ALA A 383 2.70 -15.80 -5.11
CA ALA A 383 2.95 -15.51 -6.52
C ALA A 383 1.70 -15.01 -7.25
N TRP A 384 1.91 -14.33 -8.38
CA TRP A 384 0.89 -14.17 -9.41
C TRP A 384 1.52 -14.29 -10.80
N PHE A 385 0.75 -14.82 -11.75
CA PHE A 385 1.16 -14.96 -13.16
C PHE A 385 0.02 -14.56 -14.10
N GLU A 386 0.32 -13.95 -15.25
CA GLU A 386 -0.63 -13.68 -16.33
C GLU A 386 0.06 -13.75 -17.70
N ARG A 387 -0.68 -14.09 -18.76
CA ARG A 387 -0.11 -14.09 -20.11
C ARG A 387 0.25 -12.68 -20.54
N HIS A 388 1.35 -12.53 -21.29
CA HIS A 388 1.65 -11.30 -22.02
C HIS A 388 0.49 -10.93 -22.95
N THR A 389 -0.05 -11.91 -23.67
CA THR A 389 -1.20 -11.72 -24.56
C THR A 389 -2.52 -11.82 -23.79
N ARG A 390 -3.32 -10.74 -23.78
CA ARG A 390 -4.65 -10.71 -23.14
C ARG A 390 -5.75 -11.36 -23.97
N LYS A 391 -5.40 -12.31 -24.86
CA LYS A 391 -6.37 -13.03 -25.72
C LYS A 391 -7.32 -13.86 -24.85
N ASP A 392 -6.82 -14.52 -23.81
CA ASP A 392 -7.66 -15.21 -22.82
C ASP A 392 -7.63 -14.54 -21.44
N THR A 393 -8.78 -14.00 -21.03
CA THR A 393 -9.01 -13.41 -19.70
C THR A 393 -8.97 -14.42 -18.54
N LEU A 394 -8.92 -15.72 -18.84
CA LEU A 394 -8.89 -16.81 -17.85
C LEU A 394 -7.47 -17.26 -17.48
N ASP A 395 -6.48 -16.92 -18.31
CA ASP A 395 -5.10 -17.37 -18.16
C ASP A 395 -4.31 -16.42 -17.26
N ASN A 396 -4.61 -16.55 -15.97
CA ASN A 396 -3.93 -15.88 -14.88
C ASN A 396 -4.10 -16.66 -13.58
N TRP A 397 -3.05 -16.71 -12.76
CA TRP A 397 -3.03 -17.44 -11.49
C TRP A 397 -2.63 -16.53 -10.35
N TYR A 398 -3.27 -16.75 -9.22
CA TYR A 398 -2.89 -16.17 -7.94
C TYR A 398 -2.59 -17.29 -6.97
N VAL A 399 -1.46 -17.19 -6.29
CA VAL A 399 -1.00 -18.13 -5.27
C VAL A 399 -0.80 -17.39 -3.95
N CYS A 400 -1.34 -17.95 -2.87
CA CYS A 400 -1.14 -17.45 -1.52
C CYS A 400 -0.97 -18.59 -0.54
N GLU A 401 -0.55 -18.28 0.68
CA GLU A 401 -0.52 -19.26 1.76
C GLU A 401 -1.91 -19.92 1.97
N HIS A 402 -1.91 -21.21 2.27
CA HIS A 402 -3.12 -21.93 2.59
C HIS A 402 -3.59 -21.58 4.00
N ALA A 403 -4.85 -21.15 4.12
CA ALA A 403 -5.41 -20.74 5.40
C ALA A 403 -5.77 -21.91 6.32
N GLY A 404 -5.81 -23.16 5.82
CA GLY A 404 -6.29 -24.31 6.57
C GLY A 404 -7.82 -24.39 6.65
N ASP A 405 -8.32 -25.34 7.44
CA ASP A 405 -9.76 -25.49 7.71
C ASP A 405 -10.15 -24.66 8.93
N ILE A 406 -10.52 -23.40 8.66
CA ILE A 406 -10.75 -22.38 9.70
C ILE A 406 -12.18 -21.86 9.60
N PRO A 407 -12.91 -21.75 10.73
CA PRO A 407 -14.25 -21.19 10.72
C PRO A 407 -14.23 -19.73 10.25
N SER A 408 -15.38 -19.28 9.76
CA SER A 408 -15.55 -17.92 9.27
C SER A 408 -16.66 -17.25 10.06
N VAL A 409 -16.73 -15.92 10.04
CA VAL A 409 -17.82 -15.15 10.68
C VAL A 409 -19.20 -15.66 10.28
N ARG A 410 -19.35 -16.20 9.06
CA ARG A 410 -20.59 -16.83 8.62
C ARG A 410 -20.98 -18.03 9.49
N HIS A 411 -20.04 -18.88 9.89
CA HIS A 411 -20.33 -20.04 10.72
C HIS A 411 -20.83 -19.57 12.10
N PHE A 412 -20.08 -18.70 12.78
CA PHE A 412 -20.51 -18.08 14.05
C PHE A 412 -21.93 -17.49 13.96
N PHE A 413 -22.18 -16.66 12.94
CA PHE A 413 -23.49 -16.04 12.75
C PHE A 413 -24.62 -17.03 12.45
N GLU A 414 -24.35 -18.12 11.71
CA GLU A 414 -25.34 -19.16 11.44
C GLU A 414 -25.70 -19.95 12.72
N HIS A 415 -24.74 -20.18 13.63
CA HIS A 415 -24.98 -20.82 14.92
C HIS A 415 -25.81 -19.92 15.85
N TYR A 416 -25.41 -18.65 16.05
CA TYR A 416 -26.17 -17.71 16.88
C TYR A 416 -27.59 -17.46 16.36
N ALA A 417 -27.78 -17.43 15.03
CA ALA A 417 -29.11 -17.26 14.44
C ALA A 417 -30.04 -18.47 14.66
N ARG A 418 -29.52 -19.64 15.06
CA ARG A 418 -30.32 -20.81 15.47
C ARG A 418 -30.70 -20.78 16.96
N GLY A 419 -30.26 -19.77 17.71
CA GLY A 419 -30.48 -19.65 19.14
C GLY A 419 -29.43 -20.35 20.00
N GLU A 420 -28.32 -20.81 19.40
CA GLU A 420 -27.19 -21.37 20.14
C GLU A 420 -26.48 -20.24 20.92
N THR A 421 -26.14 -20.49 22.19
CA THR A 421 -25.55 -19.50 23.10
C THR A 421 -24.07 -19.25 22.81
N GLU A 422 -23.37 -20.25 22.28
CA GLU A 422 -21.94 -20.20 21.94
C GLU A 422 -21.62 -21.02 20.69
N TYR A 423 -20.47 -20.73 20.07
CA TYR A 423 -19.87 -21.55 19.02
C TYR A 423 -18.36 -21.56 19.22
N GLN A 424 -17.73 -22.75 19.14
CA GLN A 424 -16.29 -22.92 19.45
C GLN A 424 -15.92 -22.39 20.87
N GLY A 425 -16.84 -22.50 21.84
CA GLY A 425 -16.66 -22.00 23.21
C GLY A 425 -16.66 -20.48 23.36
N ILE A 426 -17.20 -19.75 22.37
CA ILE A 426 -17.28 -18.29 22.34
C ILE A 426 -18.73 -17.84 22.30
N ALA A 427 -19.16 -17.09 23.31
CA ALA A 427 -20.49 -16.51 23.40
C ALA A 427 -20.68 -15.40 22.36
N ARG A 428 -21.94 -15.14 22.00
CA ARG A 428 -22.29 -14.14 20.97
C ARG A 428 -21.70 -12.76 21.24
N ASP A 429 -21.84 -12.26 22.46
CA ASP A 429 -21.46 -10.88 22.79
C ASP A 429 -19.92 -10.74 22.84
N ASP A 430 -19.21 -11.77 23.32
CA ASP A 430 -17.73 -11.88 23.28
C ASP A 430 -17.18 -11.99 21.86
N PHE A 431 -17.97 -12.50 20.90
CA PHE A 431 -17.61 -12.54 19.49
C PHE A 431 -17.85 -11.19 18.79
N PHE A 432 -18.94 -10.51 19.15
CA PHE A 432 -19.40 -9.29 18.49
C PHE A 432 -18.40 -8.15 18.67
N GLN A 433 -17.92 -7.93 19.89
CA GLN A 433 -16.99 -6.84 20.19
C GLN A 433 -15.70 -6.86 19.35
N PRO A 434 -14.87 -7.93 19.37
CA PRO A 434 -13.62 -7.97 18.60
C PRO A 434 -13.86 -7.92 17.09
N LEU A 435 -14.96 -8.51 16.60
CA LEU A 435 -15.35 -8.38 15.19
C LEU A 435 -15.68 -6.92 14.83
N SER A 436 -16.39 -6.21 15.70
CA SER A 436 -16.72 -4.79 15.49
C SER A 436 -15.46 -3.94 15.44
N GLU A 437 -14.54 -4.14 16.39
CA GLU A 437 -13.26 -3.45 16.46
C GLU A 437 -12.41 -3.69 15.20
N PHE A 438 -12.33 -4.94 14.74
CA PHE A 438 -11.67 -5.31 13.49
C PHE A 438 -12.27 -4.56 12.28
N LEU A 439 -13.60 -4.55 12.15
CA LEU A 439 -14.28 -3.87 11.05
C LEU A 439 -14.15 -2.35 11.12
N LEU A 440 -14.14 -1.77 12.32
CA LEU A 440 -13.91 -0.34 12.53
C LEU A 440 -12.49 0.04 12.11
N ARG A 441 -11.48 -0.76 12.51
CA ARG A 441 -10.07 -0.60 12.12
C ARG A 441 -9.90 -0.70 10.60
N MET A 442 -10.47 -1.72 9.97
CA MET A 442 -10.45 -1.89 8.52
C MET A 442 -11.02 -0.64 7.81
N HIS A 443 -12.21 -0.18 8.22
CA HIS A 443 -12.85 0.96 7.59
C HIS A 443 -12.20 2.31 7.92
N SER A 444 -11.58 2.48 9.10
CA SER A 444 -10.85 3.70 9.46
C SER A 444 -9.61 3.91 8.58
N LYS A 445 -8.98 2.81 8.16
CA LYS A 445 -7.86 2.80 7.20
C LYS A 445 -8.28 3.03 5.73
N GLY A 446 -9.56 3.23 5.46
CA GLY A 446 -10.05 3.54 4.10
C GLY A 446 -10.23 2.32 3.20
N VAL A 447 -10.32 1.12 3.79
CA VAL A 447 -10.64 -0.11 3.05
C VAL A 447 -12.15 -0.19 2.82
N PHE A 448 -12.54 -0.36 1.56
CA PHE A 448 -13.90 -0.73 1.15
C PHE A 448 -13.83 -2.07 0.43
N PHE A 449 -14.22 -3.13 1.12
CA PHE A 449 -13.97 -4.50 0.68
C PHE A 449 -14.90 -4.93 -0.46
N ARG A 450 -16.11 -4.36 -0.54
CA ARG A 450 -17.14 -4.56 -1.60
C ARG A 450 -17.76 -5.94 -1.69
N ASP A 451 -17.13 -6.95 -1.12
CA ASP A 451 -17.67 -8.29 -0.98
C ASP A 451 -17.50 -8.87 0.40
N LEU A 452 -17.76 -8.05 1.42
CA LEU A 452 -17.55 -8.44 2.81
C LEU A 452 -18.70 -9.33 3.30
N ALA A 453 -18.85 -10.52 2.73
CA ALA A 453 -19.72 -11.53 3.32
C ALA A 453 -19.01 -12.19 4.49
N GLY A 454 -19.74 -12.65 5.52
CA GLY A 454 -19.12 -13.37 6.65
C GLY A 454 -18.31 -14.61 6.24
N GLY A 455 -18.56 -15.17 5.04
CA GLY A 455 -17.75 -16.24 4.44
C GLY A 455 -16.35 -15.83 3.98
N ASN A 456 -16.06 -14.53 3.92
CA ASN A 456 -14.77 -13.97 3.49
C ASN A 456 -13.96 -13.39 4.67
N ILE A 457 -14.41 -13.62 5.90
CA ILE A 457 -13.73 -13.23 7.14
C ILE A 457 -13.50 -14.52 7.93
N LEU A 458 -12.27 -15.02 7.91
CA LEU A 458 -11.83 -16.18 8.69
C LEU A 458 -11.60 -15.75 10.14
N VAL A 459 -11.81 -16.68 11.07
CA VAL A 459 -11.70 -16.46 12.52
C VAL A 459 -10.67 -17.42 13.08
N TYR A 460 -9.54 -16.89 13.54
CA TYR A 460 -8.53 -17.62 14.28
C TYR A 460 -8.81 -17.43 15.77
N ILE A 461 -8.80 -18.53 16.51
CA ILE A 461 -9.07 -18.55 17.96
C ILE A 461 -7.74 -18.91 18.64
N GLY A 462 -7.19 -17.97 19.39
CA GLY A 462 -5.97 -18.18 20.18
C GLY A 462 -6.23 -18.97 21.47
N GLU A 463 -5.16 -19.35 22.16
CA GLU A 463 -5.21 -20.16 23.40
C GLU A 463 -6.08 -19.53 24.49
N ASN A 464 -6.06 -18.20 24.60
CA ASN A 464 -6.86 -17.44 25.57
C ASN A 464 -8.22 -16.99 25.03
N LYS A 465 -8.78 -17.69 24.03
CA LYS A 465 -9.99 -17.30 23.30
C LYS A 465 -9.91 -15.92 22.62
N SER A 466 -8.70 -15.41 22.39
CA SER A 466 -8.50 -14.20 21.60
C SER A 466 -8.90 -14.45 20.15
N LEU A 467 -9.51 -13.44 19.52
CA LEU A 467 -10.07 -13.55 18.17
C LEU A 467 -9.30 -12.70 17.17
N ASP A 468 -8.70 -13.36 16.19
CA ASP A 468 -8.04 -12.71 15.06
C ASP A 468 -8.81 -12.96 13.76
N PHE A 469 -8.86 -11.94 12.90
CA PHE A 469 -9.67 -11.97 11.69
C PHE A 469 -8.83 -11.77 10.44
N THR A 470 -8.95 -12.71 9.51
CA THR A 470 -8.24 -12.68 8.22
C THR A 470 -9.24 -12.56 7.06
N LEU A 471 -8.97 -11.66 6.12
CA LEU A 471 -9.78 -11.47 4.93
C LEU A 471 -9.30 -12.32 3.74
N ILE A 472 -10.24 -12.92 3.04
CA ILE A 472 -10.00 -13.68 1.81
C ILE A 472 -10.87 -13.17 0.64
N ASP A 473 -10.50 -13.49 -0.61
CA ASP A 473 -11.15 -12.99 -1.84
C ASP A 473 -11.10 -11.44 -2.00
N THR A 474 -9.89 -10.91 -1.88
CA THR A 474 -9.55 -9.47 -1.89
C THR A 474 -9.72 -8.77 -3.25
N ALA A 475 -10.00 -9.51 -4.33
CA ALA A 475 -9.96 -9.02 -5.73
C ALA A 475 -10.92 -7.87 -6.08
N ARG A 476 -11.87 -7.55 -5.20
CA ARG A 476 -12.81 -6.44 -5.39
C ARG A 476 -12.57 -5.28 -4.45
N ALA A 477 -11.68 -5.41 -3.47
CA ALA A 477 -11.41 -4.37 -2.50
C ALA A 477 -10.95 -3.08 -3.19
N ARG A 478 -11.29 -1.95 -2.55
CA ARG A 478 -10.86 -0.61 -2.95
C ARG A 478 -10.26 0.06 -1.74
N PHE A 479 -9.15 0.75 -1.98
CA PHE A 479 -8.35 1.38 -0.95
C PHE A 479 -8.37 2.88 -1.19
N TYR A 480 -8.60 3.64 -0.14
CA TYR A 480 -8.71 5.09 -0.20
C TYR A 480 -7.78 5.74 0.81
N ASP A 481 -7.28 6.91 0.44
CA ASP A 481 -6.45 7.75 1.29
C ASP A 481 -7.22 8.40 2.46
N LYS A 482 -8.48 8.02 2.70
CA LYS A 482 -9.36 8.58 3.73
C LYS A 482 -10.22 7.45 4.32
N PRO A 483 -10.69 7.58 5.57
CA PRO A 483 -11.62 6.64 6.14
C PRO A 483 -12.82 6.36 5.23
N THR A 484 -13.27 5.11 5.21
CA THR A 484 -14.38 4.66 4.39
C THR A 484 -15.66 5.38 4.82
N SER A 485 -16.38 5.95 3.85
CA SER A 485 -17.62 6.69 4.12
C SER A 485 -18.73 5.78 4.67
N ILE A 486 -19.68 6.35 5.41
CA ILE A 486 -20.76 5.58 6.06
C ILE A 486 -21.55 4.71 5.07
N GLY A 487 -21.89 5.23 3.88
CA GLY A 487 -22.60 4.44 2.87
C GLY A 487 -21.82 3.22 2.36
N LYS A 488 -20.49 3.34 2.26
CA LYS A 488 -19.61 2.20 1.90
C LYS A 488 -19.50 1.21 3.05
N ARG A 489 -19.37 1.68 4.29
CA ARG A 489 -19.40 0.83 5.51
C ARG A 489 -20.68 0.00 5.57
N LEU A 490 -21.85 0.63 5.44
CA LEU A 490 -23.16 -0.05 5.42
C LEU A 490 -23.28 -1.05 4.26
N SER A 491 -22.68 -0.74 3.11
CA SER A 491 -22.66 -1.64 1.95
C SER A 491 -21.89 -2.93 2.21
N ASP A 492 -20.82 -2.87 3.01
CA ASP A 492 -20.06 -4.03 3.46
C ASP A 492 -20.79 -4.74 4.61
N LEU A 493 -21.17 -4.01 5.66
CA LEU A 493 -21.80 -4.57 6.88
C LEU A 493 -23.10 -5.34 6.61
N LYS A 494 -23.95 -4.86 5.69
CA LYS A 494 -25.18 -5.59 5.32
C LYS A 494 -24.91 -6.98 4.73
N ARG A 495 -23.73 -7.19 4.16
CA ARG A 495 -23.30 -8.50 3.64
C ARG A 495 -22.70 -9.35 4.75
N THR A 496 -21.95 -8.74 5.68
CA THR A 496 -21.39 -9.40 6.86
C THR A 496 -22.52 -9.98 7.71
N CYS A 497 -23.46 -9.14 8.12
CA CYS A 497 -24.53 -9.50 9.05
C CYS A 497 -25.69 -10.27 8.41
N TYR A 498 -25.62 -10.60 7.12
CA TYR A 498 -26.74 -11.24 6.40
C TYR A 498 -27.16 -12.59 7.01
N LYS A 499 -26.25 -13.28 7.68
CA LYS A 499 -26.48 -14.59 8.28
C LYS A 499 -26.97 -14.56 9.72
N LEU A 500 -26.89 -13.40 10.37
CA LEU A 500 -27.59 -13.16 11.64
C LEU A 500 -29.09 -12.99 11.39
N ASP A 501 -29.85 -13.32 12.42
CA ASP A 501 -31.24 -12.94 12.59
C ASP A 501 -31.37 -11.41 12.80
N TRP A 502 -32.60 -10.88 12.84
CA TRP A 502 -32.78 -9.43 12.90
C TRP A 502 -32.35 -8.84 14.25
N ALA A 503 -32.62 -9.53 15.36
CA ALA A 503 -32.20 -9.07 16.69
C ALA A 503 -30.67 -9.05 16.80
N GLY A 504 -29.98 -10.10 16.33
CA GLY A 504 -28.51 -10.12 16.27
C GLY A 504 -27.93 -9.03 15.37
N ARG A 505 -28.57 -8.73 14.23
CA ARG A 505 -28.16 -7.60 13.36
C ARG A 505 -28.31 -6.26 14.06
N GLU A 506 -29.41 -6.02 14.77
CA GLU A 506 -29.64 -4.79 15.51
C GLU A 506 -28.59 -4.60 16.60
N ALA A 507 -28.35 -5.63 17.42
CA ALA A 507 -27.33 -5.60 18.46
C ALA A 507 -25.93 -5.31 17.89
N PHE A 508 -25.51 -6.05 16.85
CA PHE A 508 -24.19 -5.85 16.22
C PHE A 508 -24.04 -4.46 15.59
N MET A 509 -25.06 -4.02 14.84
CA MET A 509 -25.01 -2.73 14.14
C MET A 509 -25.10 -1.54 15.08
N GLU A 510 -25.85 -1.66 16.17
CA GLU A 510 -25.91 -0.63 17.21
C GLU A 510 -24.53 -0.44 17.84
N MET A 511 -23.89 -1.51 18.31
CA MET A 511 -22.52 -1.47 18.85
C MET A 511 -21.51 -0.84 17.85
N TYR A 512 -21.54 -1.27 16.59
CA TYR A 512 -20.63 -0.72 15.57
C TYR A 512 -20.86 0.78 15.31
N LEU A 513 -22.13 1.22 15.27
CA LEU A 513 -22.47 2.62 14.99
C LEU A 513 -22.26 3.51 16.21
N GLN A 514 -22.47 3.01 17.42
CA GLN A 514 -22.22 3.74 18.66
C GLN A 514 -20.75 4.11 18.80
N ALA A 515 -19.84 3.22 18.42
CA ALA A 515 -18.40 3.52 18.32
C ALA A 515 -18.07 4.64 17.32
N LEU A 516 -19.00 5.02 16.44
CA LEU A 516 -18.90 6.16 15.52
C LEU A 516 -19.76 7.37 15.96
N GLY A 517 -20.31 7.35 17.18
CA GLY A 517 -21.21 8.39 17.69
C GLY A 517 -22.57 8.42 16.98
N ARG A 518 -23.09 7.25 16.55
CA ARG A 518 -24.35 7.11 15.80
C ARG A 518 -25.19 5.97 16.38
N SER A 519 -26.49 5.98 16.12
CA SER A 519 -27.40 4.85 16.43
C SER A 519 -27.89 4.17 15.15
N PHE A 520 -28.31 2.90 15.24
CA PHE A 520 -28.86 2.13 14.13
C PHE A 520 -30.33 2.47 13.84
N SER A 521 -30.56 3.75 13.56
CA SER A 521 -31.87 4.32 13.23
C SER A 521 -32.41 3.86 11.87
N TRP A 522 -33.68 4.15 11.60
CA TRP A 522 -34.39 3.70 10.41
C TRP A 522 -33.66 3.96 9.07
N PRO A 523 -33.06 5.14 8.81
CA PRO A 523 -32.30 5.38 7.58
C PRO A 523 -31.14 4.39 7.35
N TYR A 524 -30.51 3.91 8.43
CA TYR A 524 -29.44 2.93 8.35
C TYR A 524 -29.93 1.49 8.20
N ARG A 525 -31.19 1.20 8.57
CA ARG A 525 -31.84 -0.11 8.38
C ARG A 525 -32.33 -0.33 6.95
N VAL A 526 -32.73 0.72 6.23
CA VAL A 526 -33.24 0.64 4.84
C VAL A 526 -32.32 -0.15 3.89
N PRO A 527 -30.98 0.08 3.85
CA PRO A 527 -30.07 -0.70 3.01
C PRO A 527 -30.07 -2.21 3.28
N PHE A 528 -30.37 -2.62 4.53
CA PHE A 528 -30.41 -4.02 4.95
C PHE A 528 -31.70 -4.69 4.48
N HIS A 529 -32.86 -4.06 4.70
CA HIS A 529 -34.14 -4.57 4.19
C HIS A 529 -34.14 -4.70 2.66
N TYR A 530 -33.62 -3.68 1.95
CA TYR A 530 -33.45 -3.75 0.50
C TYR A 530 -32.55 -4.92 0.07
N PHE A 531 -31.46 -5.16 0.79
CA PHE A 531 -30.56 -6.28 0.51
C PHE A 531 -31.23 -7.63 0.74
N ASP A 532 -32.02 -7.78 1.79
CA ASP A 532 -32.78 -9.00 2.09
C ASP A 532 -33.80 -9.31 0.99
N TRP A 533 -34.60 -8.31 0.59
CA TRP A 533 -35.54 -8.43 -0.52
C TRP A 533 -34.83 -8.89 -1.79
N LYS A 534 -33.75 -8.20 -2.16
CA LYS A 534 -32.94 -8.55 -3.34
C LYS A 534 -32.38 -9.97 -3.29
N ALA A 535 -31.91 -10.41 -2.11
CA ALA A 535 -31.36 -11.75 -1.92
C ALA A 535 -32.44 -12.84 -1.98
N LYS A 536 -33.62 -12.61 -1.40
CA LYS A 536 -34.80 -13.49 -1.48
C LYS A 536 -35.26 -13.65 -2.95
N THR A 537 -35.44 -12.53 -3.66
CA THR A 537 -35.86 -12.54 -5.08
C THR A 537 -34.86 -13.30 -5.96
N LYS A 538 -33.55 -13.09 -5.75
CA LYS A 538 -32.50 -13.82 -6.49
C LYS A 538 -32.52 -15.33 -6.22
N ARG A 539 -32.78 -15.76 -4.99
CA ARG A 539 -32.93 -17.19 -4.64
C ARG A 539 -34.15 -17.80 -5.31
N PHE A 540 -35.29 -17.10 -5.27
CA PHE A 540 -36.52 -17.52 -5.94
C PHE A 540 -36.33 -17.70 -7.45
N LEU A 541 -35.73 -16.73 -8.13
CA LEU A 541 -35.44 -16.81 -9.57
C LEU A 541 -34.50 -17.97 -9.92
N LYS A 542 -33.46 -18.22 -9.11
CA LYS A 542 -32.57 -19.37 -9.30
C LYS A 542 -33.27 -20.70 -9.05
N GLY A 543 -34.14 -20.77 -8.04
CA GLY A 543 -34.97 -21.95 -7.74
C GLY A 543 -35.90 -22.30 -8.90
N LYS A 544 -36.53 -21.29 -9.52
CA LYS A 544 -37.33 -21.46 -10.74
C LYS A 544 -36.51 -21.95 -11.93
N HIS A 545 -35.29 -21.43 -12.13
CA HIS A 545 -34.40 -21.90 -13.20
C HIS A 545 -33.90 -23.34 -12.99
N LYS A 546 -33.61 -23.74 -11.75
CA LYS A 546 -33.29 -25.15 -11.43
C LYS A 546 -34.48 -26.07 -11.71
N ARG A 547 -35.69 -25.69 -11.27
CA ARG A 547 -36.93 -26.47 -11.53
C ARG A 547 -37.26 -26.56 -13.03
N LYS A 548 -37.04 -25.51 -13.82
CA LYS A 548 -37.18 -25.55 -15.28
C LYS A 548 -36.16 -26.48 -15.95
N ARG A 549 -34.90 -26.52 -15.48
CA ARG A 549 -33.89 -27.44 -16.01
C ARG A 549 -34.15 -28.91 -15.68
N VAL A 550 -34.77 -29.20 -14.54
CA VAL A 550 -35.16 -30.57 -14.15
C VAL A 550 -36.40 -31.06 -14.92
N LYS A 551 -37.21 -30.16 -15.47
CA LYS A 551 -38.38 -30.51 -16.31
C LYS A 551 -38.06 -30.66 -17.82
N VAL A 552 -36.80 -30.44 -18.23
CA VAL A 552 -36.35 -30.47 -19.64
C VAL A 552 -35.24 -31.52 -19.84
N ASN A 553 -35.02 -32.39 -18.86
CA ASN A 553 -34.13 -33.55 -18.96
C ASN A 553 -34.95 -34.82 -18.86
#